data_AF-A0A9P5NYB2-F1
#
_entry.id   AF-A0A9P5NYB2-F1
#
_cell.length_a   1.000
_cell.length_b   1.000
_cell.length_c   1.000
_cell.angle_alpha   90.00
_cell.angle_beta   90.00
_cell.angle_gamma   90.00
#
_symmetry.space_group_name_H-M   'P 1'
#
loop_
_entity.id
_entity.type
_entity.pdbx_description
1 polymer ?
#
loop_
_entity_poly.entity_id
_entity_poly.type
_entity_poly.pdbx_seq_one_letter_code
_entity_poly.pdbx_strand_id
1 'polypeptide(L)'
;MHFSTFSCWIQVDGTPLPEYQVQDSPDGAGVRCWIPSEVGKAFQICCSDSERALTTGSVAIVDGQKCGGNILYSKSDRPRSKYSFTTQKGAVISETSYRPFVFSNCQLVDDDNLLDRPSEIGQIKVVIHEIRIHGREPPRNIALAPLQMHERAKKGIVHGIRLGNEVVEKQNPTKKSSSLRKIATFTFNYRPMGVLVAEGIAPRSEDVRVTTKVMPMPSSNVVDLTLNDDSDKEASCSQKGRIDIELVKQERPDDVVIDLTV
;
A
#
# COMPACT_ATOMS: atom_id res chain seq x y z
N MET A 1 5.09 -7.45 -4.85
CA MET A 1 5.79 -8.69 -5.26
C MET A 1 5.34 -9.10 -6.65
N HIS A 2 6.13 -9.93 -7.33
CA HIS A 2 5.94 -10.27 -8.76
C HIS A 2 5.97 -11.77 -8.96
N PHE A 3 5.11 -12.28 -9.85
CA PHE A 3 5.14 -13.66 -10.33
C PHE A 3 4.74 -13.69 -11.81
N SER A 4 5.67 -14.08 -12.69
CA SER A 4 5.47 -13.98 -14.14
C SER A 4 5.06 -12.54 -14.54
N THR A 5 3.91 -12.37 -15.19
CA THR A 5 3.39 -11.06 -15.65
C THR A 5 2.58 -10.33 -14.58
N PHE A 6 2.32 -10.98 -13.45
CA PHE A 6 1.46 -10.47 -12.39
C PHE A 6 2.27 -9.79 -11.31
N SER A 7 1.75 -8.65 -10.83
CA SER A 7 2.22 -8.01 -9.60
C SER A 7 1.07 -7.92 -8.62
N CYS A 8 1.36 -8.18 -7.36
CA CYS A 8 0.41 -8.00 -6.27
C CYS A 8 1.10 -7.29 -5.12
N TRP A 9 0.43 -6.33 -4.49
CA TRP A 9 0.93 -5.60 -3.34
C TRP A 9 -0.22 -5.20 -2.41
N ILE A 10 0.13 -4.92 -1.15
CA ILE A 10 -0.76 -4.34 -0.17
C ILE A 10 -0.37 -2.88 0.01
N GLN A 11 -1.36 -1.97 0.06
CA GLN A 11 -1.11 -0.55 0.29
C GLN A 11 -1.99 0.00 1.39
N VAL A 12 -1.47 0.99 2.10
CA VAL A 12 -2.18 1.79 3.12
C VAL A 12 -2.10 3.24 2.67
N ASP A 13 -3.23 3.96 2.71
CA ASP A 13 -3.31 5.37 2.30
C ASP A 13 -2.69 5.63 0.90
N GLY A 14 -2.89 4.70 -0.04
CA GLY A 14 -2.38 4.77 -1.41
C GLY A 14 -0.88 4.45 -1.56
N THR A 15 -0.18 4.15 -0.47
CA THR A 15 1.26 3.84 -0.47
C THR A 15 1.48 2.34 -0.29
N PRO A 16 2.19 1.65 -1.21
CA PRO A 16 2.56 0.25 -1.05
C PRO A 16 3.37 0.04 0.23
N LEU A 17 3.01 -0.99 1.00
CA LEU A 17 3.77 -1.41 2.17
C LEU A 17 5.09 -2.06 1.74
N PRO A 18 6.17 -1.93 2.53
CA PRO A 18 7.40 -2.63 2.27
C PRO A 18 7.21 -4.15 2.38
N GLU A 19 7.86 -4.88 1.48
CA GLU A 19 7.81 -6.34 1.41
C GLU A 19 9.17 -6.90 1.83
N TYR A 20 9.17 -7.80 2.81
CA TYR A 20 10.37 -8.41 3.37
C TYR A 20 10.41 -9.91 3.09
N GLN A 21 11.62 -10.47 2.96
CA GLN A 21 11.87 -11.89 2.69
C GLN A 21 10.94 -12.46 1.61
N VAL A 22 10.91 -11.82 0.44
CA VAL A 22 10.15 -12.32 -0.71
C VAL A 22 10.75 -13.66 -1.15
N GLN A 23 9.92 -14.70 -1.21
CA GLN A 23 10.31 -16.06 -1.53
C GLN A 23 9.24 -16.72 -2.39
N ASP A 24 9.64 -17.64 -3.26
CA ASP A 24 8.69 -18.50 -3.96
C ASP A 24 7.92 -19.39 -2.97
N SER A 25 6.67 -19.71 -3.30
CA SER A 25 5.90 -20.66 -2.50
C SER A 25 6.47 -22.07 -2.65
N PRO A 26 6.36 -22.94 -1.62
CA PRO A 26 6.91 -24.29 -1.68
C PRO A 26 6.34 -25.17 -2.81
N ASP A 27 5.12 -24.86 -3.26
CA ASP A 27 4.45 -25.54 -4.37
C ASP A 27 4.84 -24.96 -5.76
N GLY A 28 5.71 -23.95 -5.81
CA GLY A 28 6.16 -23.28 -7.04
C GLY A 28 5.08 -22.49 -7.77
N ALA A 29 3.87 -22.38 -7.20
CA ALA A 29 2.70 -21.79 -7.85
C ALA A 29 2.42 -20.35 -7.38
N GLY A 30 3.41 -19.66 -6.84
CA GLY A 30 3.20 -18.41 -6.16
C GLY A 30 4.42 -17.83 -5.46
N VAL A 31 4.19 -16.72 -4.76
CA VAL A 31 5.20 -15.98 -4.01
C VAL A 31 4.62 -15.59 -2.67
N ARG A 32 5.48 -15.59 -1.64
CA ARG A 32 5.16 -15.15 -0.29
C ARG A 32 6.13 -14.08 0.18
N CYS A 33 5.65 -13.18 1.01
CA CYS A 33 6.50 -12.19 1.68
C CYS A 33 5.93 -11.86 3.07
N TRP A 34 6.65 -11.00 3.79
CA TRP A 34 6.21 -10.38 5.03
C TRP A 34 5.94 -8.90 4.82
N ILE A 35 4.89 -8.38 5.44
CA ILE A 35 4.54 -6.96 5.41
C ILE A 35 4.26 -6.44 6.83
N PRO A 36 4.54 -5.16 7.13
CA PRO A 36 4.18 -4.58 8.40
C PRO A 36 2.65 -4.37 8.47
N SER A 37 2.11 -4.45 9.67
CA SER A 37 0.71 -4.13 9.96
C SER A 37 0.63 -3.19 11.17
N GLU A 38 -0.31 -2.27 11.10
CA GLU A 38 -0.57 -1.27 12.13
C GLU A 38 -2.06 -1.24 12.46
N VAL A 39 -2.40 -1.39 13.74
CA VAL A 39 -3.79 -1.46 14.21
C VAL A 39 -4.55 -0.20 13.82
N GLY A 40 -5.77 -0.38 13.32
CA GLY A 40 -6.66 0.71 12.93
C GLY A 40 -6.42 1.23 11.51
N LYS A 41 -5.31 0.86 10.86
CA LYS A 41 -5.06 1.23 9.47
C LYS A 41 -5.88 0.36 8.51
N ALA A 42 -6.61 1.04 7.62
CA ALA A 42 -7.28 0.39 6.50
C ALA A 42 -6.25 0.11 5.39
N PHE A 43 -6.33 -1.07 4.78
CA PHE A 43 -5.46 -1.44 3.67
C PHE A 43 -6.26 -1.80 2.44
N GLN A 44 -5.57 -1.80 1.30
CA GLN A 44 -6.13 -2.15 0.00
C GLN A 44 -5.26 -3.24 -0.64
N ILE A 45 -5.90 -4.17 -1.32
CA ILE A 45 -5.24 -5.24 -2.06
C ILE A 45 -5.20 -4.84 -3.52
N CYS A 46 -4.01 -4.76 -4.09
CA CYS A 46 -3.82 -4.36 -5.47
C CYS A 46 -3.23 -5.49 -6.30
N CYS A 47 -3.71 -5.63 -7.54
CA CYS A 47 -3.25 -6.66 -8.47
C CYS A 47 -3.15 -6.06 -9.88
N SER A 48 -2.01 -6.27 -10.54
CA SER A 48 -1.78 -5.92 -11.94
C SER A 48 -1.37 -7.13 -12.75
N ASP A 49 -1.66 -7.06 -14.05
CA ASP A 49 -1.12 -7.94 -15.08
C ASP A 49 -0.60 -7.03 -16.19
N SER A 50 0.69 -7.10 -16.49
CA SER A 50 1.31 -6.25 -17.52
C SER A 50 0.93 -6.71 -18.94
N GLU A 51 0.69 -7.99 -19.13
CA GLU A 51 0.38 -8.56 -20.44
C GLU A 51 -1.12 -8.46 -20.75
N ARG A 52 -1.98 -8.79 -19.78
CA ARG A 52 -3.45 -8.86 -19.95
C ARG A 52 -3.84 -9.74 -21.13
N ALA A 53 -3.14 -10.87 -21.29
CA ALA A 53 -3.41 -11.86 -22.33
C ALA A 53 -4.74 -12.58 -22.07
N LEU A 54 -5.10 -12.78 -20.79
CA LEU A 54 -6.29 -13.49 -20.35
C LEU A 54 -7.16 -12.60 -19.46
N THR A 55 -8.47 -12.85 -19.44
CA THR A 55 -9.35 -12.25 -18.44
C THR A 55 -9.19 -13.02 -17.13
N THR A 56 -8.74 -12.31 -16.10
CA THR A 56 -8.38 -12.91 -14.81
C THR A 56 -9.25 -12.39 -13.68
N GLY A 57 -9.48 -13.25 -12.69
CA GLY A 57 -10.11 -12.91 -11.42
C GLY A 57 -9.13 -13.06 -10.28
N SER A 58 -8.93 -12.00 -9.50
CA SER A 58 -8.19 -12.06 -8.24
C SER A 58 -9.17 -12.36 -7.11
N VAL A 59 -8.94 -13.41 -6.34
CA VAL A 59 -9.74 -13.76 -5.16
C VAL A 59 -8.94 -13.45 -3.91
N ALA A 60 -9.44 -12.54 -3.07
CA ALA A 60 -8.85 -12.23 -1.78
C ALA A 60 -9.36 -13.20 -0.71
N ILE A 61 -8.42 -13.72 0.07
CA ILE A 61 -8.66 -14.55 1.25
C ILE A 61 -7.88 -13.88 2.39
N VAL A 62 -8.58 -13.40 3.40
CA VAL A 62 -8.00 -12.70 4.55
C VAL A 62 -8.30 -13.49 5.81
N ASP A 63 -7.25 -13.85 6.55
CA ASP A 63 -7.33 -14.69 7.74
C ASP A 63 -8.10 -16.00 7.49
N GLY A 64 -7.90 -16.58 6.30
CA GLY A 64 -8.58 -17.80 5.83
C GLY A 64 -10.00 -17.59 5.28
N GLN A 65 -10.56 -16.38 5.40
CA GLN A 65 -11.91 -16.08 4.91
C GLN A 65 -11.90 -15.47 3.51
N LYS A 66 -12.67 -16.05 2.59
CA LYS A 66 -12.81 -15.54 1.22
C LYS A 66 -13.66 -14.26 1.20
N CYS A 67 -13.09 -13.17 0.68
CA CYS A 67 -13.68 -11.83 0.73
C CYS A 67 -13.99 -11.24 -0.64
N GLY A 68 -14.33 -12.09 -1.59
CA GLY A 68 -14.57 -11.66 -2.97
C GLY A 68 -13.28 -11.32 -3.70
N GLY A 69 -13.37 -10.42 -4.68
CA GLY A 69 -12.30 -10.25 -5.63
C GLY A 69 -12.59 -9.25 -6.73
N ASN A 70 -11.58 -9.00 -7.57
CA ASN A 70 -11.68 -8.11 -8.72
C ASN A 70 -11.45 -8.86 -10.03
N ILE A 71 -11.94 -8.28 -11.12
CA ILE A 71 -11.71 -8.80 -12.47
C ILE A 71 -10.80 -7.84 -13.21
N LEU A 72 -9.72 -8.38 -13.78
CA LEU A 72 -8.87 -7.70 -14.74
C LEU A 72 -9.13 -8.30 -16.12
N TYR A 73 -9.78 -7.52 -16.99
CA TYR A 73 -10.14 -7.95 -18.33
C TYR A 73 -8.91 -8.02 -19.24
N SER A 74 -8.88 -9.00 -20.14
CA SER A 74 -7.87 -9.08 -21.19
C SER A 74 -7.91 -7.85 -22.11
N LYS A 75 -6.84 -7.66 -22.89
CA LYS A 75 -6.82 -6.66 -23.96
C LYS A 75 -7.82 -7.00 -25.08
N SER A 76 -8.10 -8.27 -25.35
CA SER A 76 -9.12 -8.64 -26.35
C SER A 76 -10.52 -8.23 -25.92
N ASP A 77 -10.86 -8.46 -24.64
CA ASP A 77 -12.21 -8.20 -24.12
C ASP A 77 -12.43 -6.70 -23.86
N ARG A 78 -11.36 -5.99 -23.47
CA ARG A 78 -11.39 -4.54 -23.23
C ARG A 78 -10.11 -3.85 -23.72
N PRO A 79 -9.99 -3.61 -25.05
CA PRO A 79 -8.78 -3.05 -25.67
C PRO A 79 -8.50 -1.60 -25.26
N ARG A 80 -9.55 -0.84 -24.95
CA ARG A 80 -9.45 0.57 -24.53
C ARG A 80 -9.31 0.76 -23.02
N SER A 81 -9.24 -0.31 -22.23
CA SER A 81 -9.08 -0.19 -20.77
C SER A 81 -7.71 0.39 -20.45
N LYS A 82 -7.70 1.60 -19.90
CA LYS A 82 -6.50 2.30 -19.43
C LYS A 82 -5.95 1.71 -18.12
N TYR A 83 -6.77 0.96 -17.39
CA TYR A 83 -6.36 0.35 -16.12
C TYR A 83 -5.60 -0.95 -16.37
N SER A 84 -4.36 -1.01 -15.89
CA SER A 84 -3.51 -2.20 -15.87
C SER A 84 -3.61 -2.97 -14.55
N PHE A 85 -4.29 -2.40 -13.56
CA PHE A 85 -4.41 -2.96 -12.23
C PHE A 85 -5.82 -2.78 -11.66
N THR A 86 -6.09 -3.53 -10.61
CA THR A 86 -7.33 -3.46 -9.83
C THR A 86 -6.98 -3.23 -8.36
N THR A 87 -7.88 -2.57 -7.65
CA THR A 87 -7.73 -2.28 -6.22
C THR A 87 -8.99 -2.75 -5.50
N GLN A 88 -8.82 -3.62 -4.51
CA GLN A 88 -9.89 -4.04 -3.61
C GLN A 88 -9.70 -3.34 -2.27
N LYS A 89 -10.63 -2.45 -1.94
CA LYS A 89 -10.59 -1.63 -0.71
C LYS A 89 -11.18 -2.33 0.51
N GLY A 90 -11.98 -3.38 0.29
CA GLY A 90 -12.76 -4.02 1.33
C GLY A 90 -13.73 -5.08 0.81
N ALA A 91 -14.64 -5.49 1.68
CA ALA A 91 -15.77 -6.34 1.35
C ALA A 91 -16.93 -5.50 0.80
N VAL A 92 -17.33 -5.74 -0.44
CA VAL A 92 -18.47 -5.08 -1.07
C VAL A 92 -19.76 -5.59 -0.42
N ILE A 93 -20.59 -4.67 0.07
CA ILE A 93 -21.89 -4.98 0.71
C ILE A 93 -23.07 -4.59 -0.17
N SER A 94 -22.93 -3.57 -1.02
CA SER A 94 -23.94 -3.16 -2.00
C SER A 94 -23.28 -2.56 -3.25
N GLU A 95 -24.08 -2.20 -4.27
CA GLU A 95 -23.57 -1.49 -5.45
C GLU A 95 -23.02 -0.09 -5.13
N THR A 96 -23.32 0.45 -3.95
CA THR A 96 -22.94 1.80 -3.52
C THR A 96 -22.20 1.82 -2.19
N SER A 97 -21.81 0.67 -1.65
CA SER A 97 -21.06 0.64 -0.39
C SER A 97 -20.19 -0.59 -0.20
N TYR A 98 -19.16 -0.42 0.63
CA TYR A 98 -18.24 -1.46 1.03
C TYR A 98 -17.82 -1.25 2.50
N ARG A 99 -17.27 -2.30 3.12
CA ARG A 99 -16.61 -2.22 4.43
C ARG A 99 -15.10 -2.43 4.24
N PRO A 100 -14.25 -1.45 4.60
CA PRO A 100 -12.80 -1.55 4.42
C PRO A 100 -12.19 -2.72 5.20
N PHE A 101 -11.10 -3.28 4.70
CA PHE A 101 -10.27 -4.19 5.50
C PHE A 101 -9.38 -3.38 6.44
N VAL A 102 -9.43 -3.68 7.74
CA VAL A 102 -8.71 -2.93 8.77
C VAL A 102 -7.94 -3.89 9.65
N PHE A 103 -6.64 -3.63 9.83
CA PHE A 103 -5.84 -4.37 10.81
C PHE A 103 -6.36 -4.09 12.22
N SER A 104 -6.50 -5.11 13.05
CA SER A 104 -7.04 -5.02 14.39
C SER A 104 -6.31 -5.94 15.35
N ASN A 105 -6.43 -5.73 16.66
CA ASN A 105 -5.85 -6.63 17.64
C ASN A 105 -6.63 -7.95 17.68
N CYS A 106 -5.91 -9.06 17.76
CA CYS A 106 -6.48 -10.34 18.14
C CYS A 106 -6.82 -10.33 19.64
N GLN A 107 -7.95 -10.92 19.98
CA GLN A 107 -8.31 -11.26 21.35
C GLN A 107 -7.71 -12.62 21.68
N LEU A 108 -6.91 -12.65 22.73
CA LEU A 108 -6.38 -13.89 23.27
C LEU A 108 -7.41 -14.50 24.21
N VAL A 109 -7.64 -15.79 24.04
CA VAL A 109 -8.59 -16.56 24.84
C VAL A 109 -7.93 -17.87 25.26
N ASP A 110 -8.15 -18.28 26.51
CA ASP A 110 -7.69 -19.56 27.05
C ASP A 110 -8.80 -20.60 26.87
N ASP A 111 -9.09 -20.93 25.61
CA ASP A 111 -10.07 -21.95 25.22
C ASP A 111 -9.39 -23.04 24.38
N ASP A 112 -9.12 -24.19 25.01
CA ASP A 112 -8.44 -25.33 24.40
C ASP A 112 -9.13 -25.82 23.11
N ASN A 113 -10.43 -25.53 22.89
CA ASN A 113 -11.12 -25.84 21.63
C ASN A 113 -10.59 -25.08 20.41
N LEU A 114 -9.84 -23.99 20.62
CA LEU A 114 -9.23 -23.18 19.57
C LEU A 114 -7.80 -23.62 19.23
N LEU A 115 -7.21 -24.56 19.98
CA LEU A 115 -5.86 -25.07 19.75
C LEU A 115 -5.74 -25.89 18.46
N ASP A 116 -6.75 -26.72 18.17
CA ASP A 116 -6.72 -27.68 17.06
C ASP A 116 -7.17 -27.06 15.73
N ARG A 117 -7.62 -25.80 15.71
CA ARG A 117 -8.03 -25.13 14.48
C ARG A 117 -6.81 -24.48 13.82
N PRO A 118 -6.45 -24.87 12.58
CA PRO A 118 -5.45 -24.13 11.83
C PRO A 118 -5.99 -22.72 11.57
N SER A 119 -5.41 -21.76 12.28
CA SER A 119 -5.73 -20.35 12.12
C SER A 119 -4.82 -19.78 11.03
N GLU A 120 -5.43 -19.37 9.91
CA GLU A 120 -4.72 -18.59 8.88
C GLU A 120 -4.63 -17.10 9.24
N ILE A 121 -4.98 -16.73 10.49
CA ILE A 121 -4.87 -15.36 10.98
C ILE A 121 -3.44 -14.87 10.81
N GLY A 122 -3.29 -13.62 10.38
CA GLY A 122 -1.99 -13.06 10.07
C GLY A 122 -1.56 -13.30 8.63
N GLN A 123 -2.48 -13.72 7.75
CA GLN A 123 -2.22 -13.93 6.33
C GLN A 123 -3.28 -13.27 5.44
N ILE A 124 -2.80 -12.60 4.39
CA ILE A 124 -3.61 -12.16 3.25
C ILE A 124 -3.14 -12.99 2.05
N LYS A 125 -4.03 -13.81 1.49
CA LYS A 125 -3.77 -14.57 0.25
C LYS A 125 -4.57 -13.97 -0.90
N VAL A 126 -3.94 -13.84 -2.06
CA VAL A 126 -4.59 -13.44 -3.30
C VAL A 126 -4.36 -14.51 -4.34
N VAL A 127 -5.44 -15.15 -4.78
CA VAL A 127 -5.38 -16.25 -5.74
C VAL A 127 -5.87 -15.74 -7.09
N ILE A 128 -4.99 -15.76 -8.08
CA ILE A 128 -5.29 -15.35 -9.44
C ILE A 128 -5.77 -16.56 -10.23
N HIS A 129 -6.93 -16.44 -10.86
CA HIS A 129 -7.48 -17.44 -11.76
C HIS A 129 -7.69 -16.86 -13.15
N GLU A 130 -7.51 -17.70 -14.16
CA GLU A 130 -8.17 -17.48 -15.44
C GLU A 130 -9.66 -17.73 -15.25
N ILE A 131 -10.52 -16.82 -15.74
CA ILE A 131 -11.96 -16.90 -15.51
C ILE A 131 -12.76 -16.75 -16.79
N ARG A 132 -13.98 -17.29 -16.76
CA ARG A 132 -15.04 -16.98 -17.73
C ARG A 132 -16.19 -16.25 -17.03
N ILE A 133 -16.64 -15.14 -17.61
CA ILE A 133 -17.70 -14.31 -17.04
C ILE A 133 -19.05 -14.73 -17.65
N HIS A 134 -20.05 -14.94 -16.79
CA HIS A 134 -21.39 -15.41 -17.18
C HIS A 134 -22.48 -14.35 -17.05
N GLY A 135 -22.24 -13.27 -16.29
CA GLY A 135 -23.24 -12.23 -16.07
C GLY A 135 -23.01 -11.41 -14.80
N ARG A 136 -24.07 -10.79 -14.30
CA ARG A 136 -24.07 -10.08 -13.01
C ARG A 136 -24.57 -11.01 -11.90
N GLU A 137 -24.08 -10.82 -10.69
CA GLU A 137 -24.65 -11.42 -9.47
C GLU A 137 -24.72 -10.34 -8.38
N PRO A 138 -25.64 -10.45 -7.41
CA PRO A 138 -25.64 -9.55 -6.26
C PRO A 138 -24.38 -9.75 -5.40
N PRO A 139 -23.91 -8.71 -4.70
CA PRO A 139 -22.86 -8.85 -3.69
C PRO A 139 -23.26 -9.89 -2.64
N ARG A 140 -22.28 -10.64 -2.14
CA ARG A 140 -22.49 -11.58 -1.03
C ARG A 140 -22.16 -10.88 0.28
N ASN A 141 -22.93 -11.16 1.31
CA ASN A 141 -22.58 -10.74 2.65
C ASN A 141 -21.33 -11.50 3.10
N ILE A 142 -20.25 -10.75 3.35
CA ILE A 142 -18.99 -11.28 3.85
C ILE A 142 -18.93 -10.99 5.34
N ALA A 143 -18.91 -12.05 6.15
CA ALA A 143 -18.55 -11.96 7.55
C ALA A 143 -17.13 -12.52 7.73
N LEU A 144 -16.28 -11.78 8.44
CA LEU A 144 -14.99 -12.28 8.91
C LEU A 144 -15.20 -13.04 10.23
N ALA A 145 -14.40 -14.07 10.44
CA ALA A 145 -14.41 -14.80 11.70
C ALA A 145 -14.00 -13.88 12.86
N PRO A 146 -14.47 -14.14 14.10
CA PRO A 146 -13.97 -13.45 15.27
C PRO A 146 -12.45 -13.55 15.36
N LEU A 147 -11.79 -12.45 15.73
CA LEU A 147 -10.33 -12.39 15.91
C LEU A 147 -9.92 -13.02 17.25
N GLN A 148 -10.43 -14.21 17.54
CA GLN A 148 -10.12 -14.96 18.76
C GLN A 148 -9.03 -15.98 18.44
N MET A 149 -7.99 -16.01 19.27
CA MET A 149 -6.90 -16.97 19.13
C MET A 149 -6.47 -17.48 20.49
N HIS A 150 -6.14 -18.77 20.54
CA HIS A 150 -5.59 -19.36 21.74
C HIS A 150 -4.23 -18.76 22.10
N GLU A 151 -3.98 -18.48 23.37
CA GLU A 151 -2.70 -17.91 23.84
C GLU A 151 -1.49 -18.73 23.40
N ARG A 152 -1.57 -20.06 23.51
CA ARG A 152 -0.48 -20.97 23.11
C ARG A 152 -0.26 -21.04 21.59
N ALA A 153 -1.23 -20.63 20.77
CA ALA A 153 -1.11 -20.61 19.31
C ALA A 153 -0.48 -19.30 18.77
N LYS A 154 -0.16 -18.35 19.66
CA LYS A 154 0.36 -17.01 19.36
C LYS A 154 1.81 -17.04 18.87
N LYS A 155 2.03 -17.50 17.63
CA LYS A 155 3.33 -17.48 16.93
C LYS A 155 3.67 -16.06 16.43
N GLY A 156 3.78 -15.10 17.36
CA GLY A 156 3.98 -13.68 17.04
C GLY A 156 2.76 -12.99 16.41
N ILE A 157 1.66 -13.73 16.19
CA ILE A 157 0.40 -13.18 15.68
C ILE A 157 -0.28 -12.40 16.80
N VAL A 158 -0.37 -11.09 16.64
CA VAL A 158 -1.14 -10.20 17.54
C VAL A 158 -2.18 -9.39 16.79
N HIS A 159 -2.08 -9.34 15.46
CA HIS A 159 -2.99 -8.61 14.60
C HIS A 159 -3.83 -9.59 13.76
N GLY A 160 -5.11 -9.25 13.63
CA GLY A 160 -6.09 -9.86 12.75
C GLY A 160 -6.66 -8.81 11.78
N ILE A 161 -7.58 -9.21 10.92
CA ILE A 161 -8.31 -8.32 10.03
C ILE A 161 -9.79 -8.29 10.42
N ARG A 162 -10.34 -7.09 10.54
CA ARG A 162 -11.78 -6.87 10.70
C ARG A 162 -12.32 -6.04 9.54
N LEU A 163 -13.64 -6.06 9.39
CA LEU A 163 -14.34 -5.13 8.52
C LEU A 163 -14.57 -3.81 9.28
N GLY A 164 -14.16 -2.70 8.67
CA GLY A 164 -14.40 -1.36 9.19
C GLY A 164 -15.85 -0.92 9.04
N ASN A 165 -16.10 0.36 9.36
CA ASN A 165 -17.40 0.98 9.16
C ASN A 165 -17.74 1.05 7.66
N GLU A 166 -19.03 1.01 7.35
CA GLU A 166 -19.53 1.13 5.99
C GLU A 166 -19.13 2.48 5.38
N VAL A 167 -18.61 2.41 4.15
CA VAL A 167 -18.26 3.55 3.32
C VAL A 167 -19.15 3.54 2.09
N VAL A 168 -19.86 4.66 1.86
CA VAL A 168 -20.73 4.84 0.69
C VAL A 168 -19.87 5.33 -0.48
N GLU A 169 -19.66 4.46 -1.46
CA GLU A 169 -18.92 4.74 -2.69
C GLU A 169 -19.42 3.79 -3.79
N LYS A 170 -19.58 4.29 -5.02
CA LYS A 170 -20.02 3.48 -6.16
C LYS A 170 -19.05 2.32 -6.39
N GLN A 171 -19.56 1.10 -6.37
CA GLN A 171 -18.80 -0.12 -6.60
C GLN A 171 -18.96 -0.61 -8.04
N ASN A 172 -17.96 -1.36 -8.51
CA ASN A 172 -18.11 -2.11 -9.75
C ASN A 172 -19.13 -3.22 -9.55
N PRO A 173 -20.05 -3.47 -10.51
CA PRO A 173 -21.03 -4.54 -10.37
C PRO A 173 -20.37 -5.90 -10.20
N THR A 174 -20.78 -6.65 -9.19
CA THR A 174 -20.32 -8.02 -8.97
C THR A 174 -20.72 -8.91 -10.17
N LYS A 175 -19.80 -9.77 -10.58
CA LYS A 175 -19.95 -10.61 -11.78
C LYS A 175 -19.94 -12.07 -11.41
N LYS A 176 -20.92 -12.80 -11.92
CA LYS A 176 -20.90 -14.27 -11.88
C LYS A 176 -19.81 -14.76 -12.82
N SER A 177 -18.88 -15.54 -12.30
CA SER A 177 -17.78 -16.12 -13.08
C SER A 177 -17.48 -17.55 -12.65
N SER A 178 -16.84 -18.31 -13.54
CA SER A 178 -16.27 -19.62 -13.23
C SER A 178 -14.76 -19.58 -13.42
N SER A 179 -14.02 -20.13 -12.47
CA SER A 179 -12.57 -20.33 -12.58
C SER A 179 -12.29 -21.46 -13.58
N LEU A 180 -11.43 -21.19 -14.56
CA LEU A 180 -10.95 -22.18 -15.52
C LEU A 180 -9.71 -22.89 -14.99
N ARG A 181 -8.72 -22.13 -14.52
CA ARG A 181 -7.51 -22.65 -13.85
C ARG A 181 -6.92 -21.62 -12.89
N LYS A 182 -6.19 -22.10 -11.88
CA LYS A 182 -5.36 -21.28 -10.99
C LYS A 182 -4.07 -20.91 -11.72
N ILE A 183 -3.71 -19.63 -11.71
CA ILE A 183 -2.49 -19.12 -12.35
C ILE A 183 -1.40 -18.90 -11.31
N ALA A 184 -1.71 -18.18 -10.23
CA ALA A 184 -0.73 -17.78 -9.22
C ALA A 184 -1.38 -17.60 -7.85
N THR A 185 -0.59 -17.73 -6.79
CA THR A 185 -1.00 -17.40 -5.42
C THR A 185 0.01 -16.46 -4.79
N PHE A 186 -0.48 -15.34 -4.28
CA PHE A 186 0.29 -14.32 -3.60
C PHE A 186 -0.03 -14.38 -2.11
N THR A 187 0.95 -14.60 -1.24
CA THR A 187 0.73 -14.70 0.22
C THR A 187 1.51 -13.63 0.98
N PHE A 188 0.79 -12.73 1.66
CA PHE A 188 1.37 -11.72 2.53
C PHE A 188 1.16 -12.13 3.98
N ASN A 189 2.25 -12.47 4.67
CA ASN A 189 2.23 -12.68 6.11
C ASN A 189 2.41 -11.31 6.78
N TYR A 190 1.41 -10.87 7.55
CA TYR A 190 1.46 -9.54 8.15
C TYR A 190 1.69 -9.60 9.66
N ARG A 191 2.58 -8.76 10.18
CA ARG A 191 2.90 -8.66 11.61
C ARG A 191 3.19 -7.22 12.01
N PRO A 192 3.10 -6.83 13.29
CA PRO A 192 3.61 -5.53 13.71
C PRO A 192 5.09 -5.37 13.35
N MET A 193 5.52 -4.15 13.01
CA MET A 193 6.92 -3.89 12.65
C MET A 193 7.89 -4.38 13.72
N GLY A 194 7.58 -4.17 15.00
CA GLY A 194 8.43 -4.65 16.11
C GLY A 194 8.64 -6.16 16.13
N VAL A 195 7.64 -6.95 15.73
CA VAL A 195 7.75 -8.41 15.61
C VAL A 195 8.65 -8.78 14.43
N LEU A 196 8.45 -8.15 13.27
CA LEU A 196 9.30 -8.38 12.09
C LEU A 196 10.77 -8.06 12.37
N VAL A 197 11.04 -6.99 13.11
CA VAL A 197 12.41 -6.60 13.49
C VAL A 197 13.00 -7.58 14.52
N ALA A 198 12.21 -7.99 15.51
CA ALA A 198 12.65 -8.94 16.53
C ALA A 198 13.00 -10.32 15.94
N GLU A 199 12.25 -10.76 14.92
CA GLU A 199 12.49 -12.01 14.19
C GLU A 199 13.58 -11.89 13.10
N GLY A 200 14.19 -10.72 12.92
CA GLY A 200 15.23 -10.49 11.90
C GLY A 200 14.69 -10.49 10.46
N ILE A 201 13.40 -10.27 10.28
CA ILE A 201 12.73 -10.17 8.96
C ILE A 201 12.90 -8.76 8.39
N ALA A 202 12.75 -7.73 9.23
CA ALA A 202 12.90 -6.34 8.86
C ALA A 202 14.15 -5.71 9.54
N PRO A 203 14.82 -4.74 8.91
CA PRO A 203 15.99 -4.08 9.48
C PRO A 203 15.63 -3.23 10.71
N ARG A 204 16.56 -3.09 11.67
CA ARG A 204 16.42 -2.14 12.78
C ARG A 204 16.65 -0.74 12.23
N SER A 205 15.75 0.20 12.56
CA SER A 205 15.78 1.58 12.06
C SER A 205 17.07 2.36 12.41
N GLU A 206 17.94 1.82 13.28
CA GLU A 206 19.19 2.46 13.74
C GLU A 206 20.44 2.11 12.92
N ASP A 207 20.36 1.26 11.88
CA ASP A 207 21.54 0.91 11.07
C ASP A 207 21.93 1.99 10.03
N VAL A 208 21.26 3.15 10.03
CA VAL A 208 21.76 4.37 9.35
C VAL A 208 22.67 5.15 10.30
N ARG A 209 23.74 4.53 10.79
CA ARG A 209 24.87 5.29 11.30
C ARG A 209 25.57 5.88 10.09
N VAL A 210 25.20 7.13 9.78
CA VAL A 210 25.98 8.02 8.92
C VAL A 210 27.39 8.05 9.48
N THR A 211 28.28 7.21 8.97
CA THR A 211 29.72 7.43 9.07
C THR A 211 30.04 8.58 8.13
N THR A 212 29.70 9.80 8.52
CA THR A 212 30.33 11.00 7.97
C THR A 212 31.80 10.90 8.36
N LYS A 213 32.61 10.37 7.45
CA LYS A 213 34.04 10.67 7.43
C LYS A 213 34.14 12.19 7.32
N VAL A 214 34.40 12.86 8.44
CA VAL A 214 34.87 14.24 8.45
C VAL A 214 36.22 14.21 7.73
N MET A 215 36.23 14.66 6.48
CA MET A 215 37.48 14.99 5.80
C MET A 215 38.02 16.29 6.42
N PRO A 216 39.32 16.39 6.74
CA PRO A 216 39.90 17.63 7.24
C PRO A 216 39.93 18.67 6.11
N MET A 217 39.48 19.89 6.39
CA MET A 217 39.67 21.04 5.50
C MET A 217 41.16 21.37 5.36
N PRO A 218 41.66 21.70 4.16
CA PRO A 218 42.98 22.29 4.03
C PRO A 218 42.94 23.76 4.45
N SER A 219 43.82 24.10 5.40
CA SER A 219 44.12 25.47 5.84
C SER A 219 44.78 26.28 4.72
N SER A 220 44.24 27.45 4.40
CA SER A 220 44.93 28.45 3.58
C SER A 220 45.37 29.63 4.44
N ASN A 221 46.69 29.66 4.67
CA ASN A 221 47.62 30.76 4.92
C ASN A 221 47.07 32.13 5.38
N VAL A 222 47.49 32.48 6.60
CA VAL A 222 47.56 33.84 7.14
C VAL A 222 48.58 34.64 6.32
N VAL A 223 48.18 35.80 5.82
CA VAL A 223 49.13 36.83 5.36
C VAL A 223 48.86 38.07 6.20
N ASP A 224 49.80 38.32 7.10
CA ASP A 224 49.92 39.52 7.93
C ASP A 224 50.81 40.51 7.19
N LEU A 225 50.28 41.68 6.85
CA LEU A 225 51.04 42.85 6.43
C LEU A 225 50.36 44.09 7.02
N THR A 226 50.76 44.40 8.25
CA THR A 226 50.69 45.75 8.82
C THR A 226 51.69 46.67 8.10
N LEU A 227 51.30 47.93 7.89
CA LEU A 227 52.08 49.20 7.79
C LEU A 227 51.12 50.26 7.17
N ASN A 228 50.53 51.17 7.97
CA ASN A 228 50.95 52.58 8.23
C ASN A 228 50.96 53.45 6.95
N ASP A 229 50.47 54.70 6.84
CA ASP A 229 49.99 55.75 7.75
C ASP A 229 49.37 56.88 6.89
N ASP A 230 48.45 57.67 7.48
CA ASP A 230 47.96 59.04 7.20
C ASP A 230 47.80 59.66 5.79
N SER A 231 46.62 60.24 5.52
CA SER A 231 46.38 61.70 5.27
C SER A 231 45.05 62.02 4.52
N ASP A 232 44.12 62.68 5.22
CA ASP A 232 43.35 63.89 4.84
C ASP A 232 42.51 64.02 3.54
N LYS A 233 41.18 64.15 3.71
CA LYS A 233 40.31 65.36 3.42
C LYS A 233 38.91 65.10 2.85
N GLU A 234 38.01 65.97 3.33
CA GLU A 234 36.55 66.06 3.15
C GLU A 234 36.06 66.22 1.69
N ALA A 235 34.82 65.75 1.41
CA ALA A 235 33.77 66.54 0.74
C ALA A 235 32.41 65.80 0.66
N SER A 236 31.42 66.39 1.34
CA SER A 236 30.01 66.66 0.91
C SER A 236 29.04 65.56 0.41
N CYS A 237 27.93 65.45 1.16
CA CYS A 237 26.53 65.76 0.78
C CYS A 237 25.80 65.04 -0.38
N SER A 238 24.67 64.40 0.00
CA SER A 238 23.38 64.23 -0.71
C SER A 238 23.25 63.24 -1.88
N GLN A 239 22.45 62.18 -1.71
CA GLN A 239 21.07 62.11 -2.23
C GLN A 239 20.37 60.74 -2.01
N LYS A 240 19.06 60.87 -1.81
CA LYS A 240 17.94 59.92 -1.78
C LYS A 240 18.02 58.72 -2.74
N GLY A 241 17.46 57.59 -2.31
CA GLY A 241 17.03 56.50 -3.20
C GLY A 241 16.31 55.38 -2.46
N ARG A 242 15.03 55.60 -2.13
CA ARG A 242 14.08 54.59 -1.66
C ARG A 242 13.51 53.86 -2.87
N ILE A 243 13.54 52.54 -2.90
CA ILE A 243 12.74 51.74 -3.84
C ILE A 243 12.15 50.55 -3.08
N ASP A 244 10.84 50.63 -2.86
CA ASP A 244 9.93 49.55 -2.48
C ASP A 244 9.47 48.85 -3.79
N ILE A 245 9.46 47.51 -3.87
CA ILE A 245 8.72 46.76 -4.91
C ILE A 245 7.98 45.57 -4.29
N GLU A 246 6.74 45.87 -3.90
CA GLU A 246 5.44 45.23 -4.18
C GLU A 246 5.34 43.74 -4.61
N LEU A 247 4.53 43.01 -3.83
CA LEU A 247 3.97 41.69 -4.12
C LEU A 247 2.99 41.74 -5.31
N VAL A 248 3.12 40.79 -6.23
CA VAL A 248 2.06 40.47 -7.20
C VAL A 248 1.44 39.12 -6.83
N LYS A 249 0.16 39.16 -6.43
CA LYS A 249 -0.76 38.02 -6.40
C LYS A 249 -1.17 37.67 -7.83
N GLN A 250 -1.29 36.39 -8.14
CA GLN A 250 -1.91 35.94 -9.38
C GLN A 250 -3.06 34.97 -9.06
N GLU A 251 -4.27 35.40 -9.40
CA GLU A 251 -5.52 34.64 -9.31
C GLU A 251 -5.74 33.76 -10.55
N ARG A 252 -6.66 32.79 -10.36
CA ARG A 252 -7.13 31.72 -11.27
C ARG A 252 -7.81 32.22 -12.55
N PRO A 253 -8.05 31.30 -13.50
CA PRO A 253 -9.34 31.29 -14.19
C PRO A 253 -10.05 29.93 -14.10
N ASP A 254 -11.37 30.01 -13.93
CA ASP A 254 -12.36 28.94 -14.01
C ASP A 254 -12.84 28.73 -15.48
N ASP A 255 -13.57 27.61 -15.65
CA ASP A 255 -14.57 27.27 -16.68
C ASP A 255 -14.15 26.64 -18.03
N VAL A 256 -14.51 25.36 -18.20
CA VAL A 256 -15.12 24.84 -19.45
C VAL A 256 -16.26 23.86 -19.10
N VAL A 257 -17.49 24.31 -19.35
CA VAL A 257 -18.73 23.53 -19.41
C VAL A 257 -18.77 22.78 -20.74
N ILE A 258 -19.11 21.49 -20.73
CA ILE A 258 -19.34 20.70 -21.94
C ILE A 258 -20.83 20.33 -21.97
N ASP A 259 -21.53 20.87 -22.96
CA ASP A 259 -22.91 20.56 -23.31
C ASP A 259 -22.97 19.27 -24.15
N LEU A 260 -23.93 18.39 -23.87
CA LEU A 260 -24.17 17.18 -24.65
C LEU A 260 -25.66 17.12 -25.01
N THR A 261 -25.95 17.44 -26.26
CA THR A 261 -27.21 17.11 -26.93
C THR A 261 -27.00 15.98 -27.94
N VAL A 262 -28.00 15.10 -27.99
CA VAL A 262 -28.27 13.94 -28.87
C VAL A 262 -27.65 12.61 -28.47
#